data_AF-A0A6P6WCZ6-F1
#
_entry.id   AF-A0A6P6WCZ6-F1
#
_cell.length_a   1.000
_cell.length_b   1.000
_cell.length_c   1.000
_cell.angle_alpha   90.00
_cell.angle_beta   90.00
_cell.angle_gamma   90.00
#
_symmetry.space_group_name_H-M   'P 1'
#
loop_
_entity.id
_entity.type
_entity.pdbx_description
1 polymer ?
#
loop_
_entity_poly.entity_id
_entity_poly.type
_entity_poly.pdbx_seq_one_letter_code
_entity_poly.pdbx_strand_id
1 'polypeptide(L)'
;MPGSARLRDCKILQKMTSKQAEEKRLYGAICAAPAVTLLPWGLLRKKKTTCHPAFIDKLPTFWAVKSNNQVSGELTTSRGPGTSFEFAISLVSQLYGETAAKEIKDSLLVNDSGSHKKEEFNEVQWSLDHTPQVLLPVANGCEGIDIVTTIDILRRAKASVVVASVEKSTQILASQGIILVADKLINAAAEITYDLIILPGGVGGAERLHKSRVLRKLLKEQQIGGRIFGAMCSSSAILQRQGLLKDKKATAPESVLSKESNVVDGAQVVIDGKVIANKGLASATDFGLAIVGKLFGHSRARSVAEGLVFEYPRA
;
A
#
# COMPACT_ATOMS: atom_id res chain seq x y z
N MET A 1 7.50 -14.02 13.72
CA MET A 1 6.32 -14.04 12.84
C MET A 1 5.35 -15.15 13.27
N PRO A 2 4.40 -14.84 14.16
CA PRO A 2 3.44 -15.84 14.62
C PRO A 2 2.45 -16.28 13.54
N GLY A 3 2.15 -15.44 12.54
CA GLY A 3 1.14 -15.72 11.50
C GLY A 3 1.38 -17.03 10.74
N SER A 4 2.43 -17.12 9.93
CA SER A 4 2.72 -18.33 9.12
C SER A 4 2.94 -19.58 9.97
N ALA A 5 3.48 -19.45 11.18
CA ALA A 5 3.63 -20.58 12.11
C ALA A 5 2.26 -21.07 12.61
N ARG A 6 1.36 -20.17 13.00
CA ARG A 6 -0.02 -20.52 13.38
C ARG A 6 -0.79 -21.17 12.23
N LEU A 7 -0.59 -20.69 10.99
CA LEU A 7 -1.17 -21.33 9.81
C LEU A 7 -0.63 -22.76 9.61
N ARG A 8 0.69 -22.96 9.70
CA ARG A 8 1.36 -24.28 9.63
C ARG A 8 0.79 -25.26 10.65
N ASP A 9 0.52 -24.79 11.86
CA ASP A 9 0.07 -25.62 12.99
C ASP A 9 -1.45 -25.90 12.95
N CYS A 10 -2.20 -25.23 12.05
CA CYS A 10 -3.62 -25.47 11.86
C CYS A 10 -3.88 -26.76 11.05
N LYS A 11 -4.22 -27.85 11.74
CA LYS A 11 -4.50 -29.16 11.12
C LYS A 11 -5.67 -29.15 10.14
N ILE A 12 -6.68 -28.33 10.38
CA ILE A 12 -7.83 -28.19 9.48
C ILE A 12 -7.36 -27.57 8.16
N LEU A 13 -6.62 -26.46 8.22
CA LEU A 13 -6.07 -25.81 7.04
C LEU A 13 -5.12 -26.73 6.28
N GLN A 14 -4.23 -27.44 6.98
CA GLN A 14 -3.34 -28.43 6.38
C GLN A 14 -4.13 -29.46 5.54
N LYS A 15 -5.18 -30.07 6.11
CA LYS A 15 -6.03 -31.03 5.40
C LYS A 15 -6.70 -30.41 4.17
N MET A 16 -7.24 -29.20 4.30
CA MET A 16 -7.90 -28.50 3.18
C MET A 16 -6.92 -28.20 2.04
N THR A 17 -5.72 -27.71 2.35
CA THR A 17 -4.72 -27.36 1.33
C THR A 17 -4.10 -28.60 0.70
N SER A 18 -3.83 -29.67 1.48
CA SER A 18 -3.37 -30.96 0.93
C SER A 18 -4.39 -31.55 -0.03
N LYS A 19 -5.68 -31.55 0.34
CA LYS A 19 -6.75 -32.00 -0.54
C LYS A 19 -6.83 -31.18 -1.84
N GLN A 20 -6.70 -29.84 -1.77
CA GLN A 20 -6.62 -29.02 -2.97
C GLN A 20 -5.47 -29.44 -3.89
N ALA A 21 -4.28 -29.67 -3.34
CA ALA A 21 -3.12 -30.08 -4.12
C ALA A 21 -3.28 -31.48 -4.74
N GLU A 22 -3.86 -32.44 -4.00
CA GLU A 22 -4.18 -33.80 -4.47
C GLU A 22 -5.20 -33.78 -5.62
N GLU A 23 -6.20 -32.89 -5.52
CA GLU A 23 -7.22 -32.66 -6.56
C GLU A 23 -6.72 -31.82 -7.74
N LYS A 24 -5.42 -31.46 -7.77
CA LYS A 24 -4.82 -30.58 -8.79
C LYS A 24 -5.53 -29.22 -8.93
N ARG A 25 -5.99 -28.67 -7.81
CA ARG A 25 -6.58 -27.32 -7.74
C ARG A 25 -5.52 -26.30 -7.37
N LEU A 26 -5.73 -25.05 -7.78
CA LEU A 26 -4.79 -23.96 -7.53
C LEU A 26 -4.62 -23.67 -6.03
N TYR A 27 -3.37 -23.53 -5.61
CA TYR A 27 -3.03 -23.06 -4.27
C TYR A 27 -1.79 -22.16 -4.34
N GLY A 28 -1.60 -21.32 -3.33
CA GLY A 28 -0.47 -20.41 -3.34
C GLY A 28 -0.02 -19.96 -1.96
N ALA A 29 1.18 -19.42 -1.92
CA ALA A 29 1.79 -18.89 -0.72
C ALA A 29 2.73 -17.74 -1.04
N ILE A 30 2.67 -16.68 -0.23
CA ILE A 30 3.50 -15.48 -0.39
C ILE A 30 4.34 -15.25 0.87
N CYS A 31 5.44 -14.52 0.71
CA CYS A 31 6.32 -14.12 1.80
C CYS A 31 6.98 -15.34 2.46
N ALA A 32 6.80 -15.54 3.76
CA ALA A 32 7.40 -16.66 4.48
C ALA A 32 6.57 -17.95 4.43
N ALA A 33 5.33 -17.89 3.96
CA ALA A 33 4.42 -19.04 3.94
C ALA A 33 4.95 -20.23 3.10
N PRO A 34 5.64 -20.06 1.95
CA PRO A 34 6.24 -21.18 1.23
C PRO A 34 7.17 -22.01 2.13
N ALA A 35 8.16 -21.38 2.75
CA ALA A 35 9.14 -22.07 3.59
C ALA A 35 8.61 -22.49 4.97
N VAL A 36 7.70 -21.70 5.56
CA VAL A 36 7.24 -21.92 6.94
C VAL A 36 6.01 -22.81 7.00
N THR A 37 5.13 -22.78 5.99
CA THR A 37 3.83 -23.47 6.01
C THR A 37 3.80 -24.61 5.00
N LEU A 38 4.03 -24.32 3.71
CA LEU A 38 3.88 -25.34 2.66
C LEU A 38 5.00 -26.39 2.66
N LEU A 39 6.23 -25.99 2.97
CA LEU A 39 7.37 -26.92 3.03
C LEU A 39 7.16 -28.03 4.08
N PRO A 40 6.84 -27.75 5.36
CA PRO A 40 6.54 -28.79 6.34
C PRO A 40 5.36 -29.70 5.97
N TRP A 41 4.40 -29.21 5.18
CA TRP A 41 3.27 -30.01 4.70
C TRP A 41 3.62 -30.88 3.48
N GLY A 42 4.85 -30.77 2.96
CA GLY A 42 5.31 -31.52 1.79
C GLY A 42 4.76 -31.00 0.45
N LEU A 43 4.12 -29.83 0.43
CA LEU A 43 3.41 -29.30 -0.74
C LEU A 43 4.33 -28.60 -1.76
N LEU A 44 5.64 -28.57 -1.52
CA LEU A 44 6.64 -28.00 -2.44
C LEU A 44 7.44 -29.08 -3.21
N ARG A 45 7.16 -30.37 -2.99
CA ARG A 45 7.96 -31.45 -3.57
C ARG A 45 7.96 -31.37 -5.11
N LYS A 46 9.16 -31.29 -5.68
CA LYS A 46 9.40 -31.21 -7.14
C LYS A 46 8.76 -29.98 -7.81
N LYS A 47 8.54 -28.90 -7.06
CA LYS A 47 7.96 -27.65 -7.58
C LYS A 47 8.94 -26.49 -7.40
N LYS A 48 9.25 -25.79 -8.50
CA LYS A 48 10.04 -24.55 -8.43
C LYS A 48 9.28 -23.54 -7.56
N THR A 49 9.96 -22.97 -6.58
CA THR A 49 9.33 -22.18 -5.52
C THR A 49 10.15 -20.93 -5.23
N THR A 50 9.49 -19.78 -5.11
CA THR A 50 10.08 -18.56 -4.57
C THR A 50 9.55 -18.29 -3.16
N CYS A 51 10.25 -17.46 -2.40
CA CYS A 51 9.92 -17.14 -1.01
C CYS A 51 10.59 -15.82 -0.62
N HIS A 52 10.18 -15.26 0.52
CA HIS A 52 10.84 -14.09 1.10
C HIS A 52 12.35 -14.35 1.24
N PRO A 53 13.22 -13.38 0.89
CA PRO A 53 14.68 -13.53 0.95
C PRO A 53 15.18 -14.08 2.29
N ALA A 54 14.66 -13.56 3.42
CA ALA A 54 15.02 -14.03 4.77
C ALA A 54 14.62 -15.50 5.09
N PHE A 55 13.91 -16.19 4.19
CA PHE A 55 13.44 -17.57 4.38
C PHE A 55 13.84 -18.50 3.23
N ILE A 56 14.46 -17.97 2.17
CA ILE A 56 14.72 -18.75 0.96
C ILE A 56 15.73 -19.89 1.22
N ASP A 57 16.68 -19.68 2.13
CA ASP A 57 17.69 -20.69 2.51
C ASP A 57 17.10 -21.90 3.25
N LYS A 58 15.83 -21.81 3.68
CA LYS A 58 15.10 -22.94 4.26
C LYS A 58 14.50 -23.86 3.20
N LEU A 59 14.40 -23.40 1.95
CA LEU A 59 13.91 -24.22 0.85
C LEU A 59 15.04 -25.10 0.30
N PRO A 60 14.72 -26.29 -0.25
CA PRO A 60 15.71 -27.08 -0.97
C PRO A 60 16.31 -26.30 -2.14
N THR A 61 17.63 -26.15 -2.17
CA THR A 61 18.36 -25.29 -3.13
C THR A 61 18.00 -25.59 -4.59
N PHE A 62 17.81 -26.86 -4.95
CA PHE A 62 17.48 -27.26 -6.32
C PHE A 62 16.12 -26.72 -6.82
N TRP A 63 15.18 -26.46 -5.91
CA TRP A 63 13.83 -25.98 -6.25
C TRP A 63 13.62 -24.50 -5.95
N ALA A 64 14.53 -23.87 -5.21
CA ALA A 64 14.45 -22.46 -4.84
C ALA A 64 14.83 -21.56 -6.03
N VAL A 65 13.99 -20.57 -6.33
CA VAL A 65 14.24 -19.58 -7.39
C VAL A 65 14.07 -18.16 -6.86
N LYS A 66 14.69 -17.19 -7.55
CA LYS A 66 14.70 -15.77 -7.14
C LYS A 66 13.66 -14.90 -7.86
N SER A 67 12.82 -15.46 -8.72
CA SER A 67 11.74 -14.72 -9.38
C SER A 67 10.76 -14.12 -8.37
N ASN A 68 10.23 -12.92 -8.64
CA ASN A 68 9.24 -12.25 -7.78
C ASN A 68 7.98 -13.08 -7.61
N ASN A 69 7.54 -13.72 -8.69
CA ASN A 69 6.44 -14.65 -8.74
C ASN A 69 6.89 -15.95 -9.44
N GLN A 70 6.44 -17.10 -8.94
CA GLN A 70 6.77 -18.42 -9.50
C GLN A 70 5.54 -19.32 -9.52
N VAL A 71 5.14 -19.73 -10.73
CA VAL A 71 4.12 -20.76 -10.98
C VAL A 71 4.81 -22.10 -11.24
N SER A 72 4.34 -23.17 -10.60
CA SER A 72 4.85 -24.54 -10.81
C SER A 72 3.71 -25.56 -10.72
N GLY A 73 3.10 -25.82 -11.88
CA GLY A 73 1.80 -26.51 -11.95
C GLY A 73 0.74 -25.66 -11.25
N GLU A 74 0.08 -26.25 -10.26
CA GLU A 74 -1.02 -25.64 -9.50
C GLU A 74 -0.56 -24.72 -8.35
N LEU A 75 0.76 -24.70 -8.07
CA LEU A 75 1.34 -23.87 -7.03
C LEU A 75 1.77 -22.52 -7.59
N THR A 76 1.28 -21.43 -7.02
CA THR A 76 1.83 -20.08 -7.24
C THR A 76 2.49 -19.55 -5.97
N THR A 77 3.72 -19.07 -6.06
CA THR A 77 4.44 -18.47 -4.92
C THR A 77 4.99 -17.09 -5.23
N SER A 78 5.10 -16.24 -4.20
CA SER A 78 5.61 -14.88 -4.35
C SER A 78 6.46 -14.44 -3.14
N ARG A 79 7.35 -13.46 -3.33
CA ARG A 79 8.44 -13.16 -2.38
C ARG A 79 8.04 -12.31 -1.19
N GLY A 80 7.16 -11.33 -1.32
CA GLY A 80 6.86 -10.42 -0.21
C GLY A 80 5.76 -9.42 -0.53
N PRO A 81 5.48 -8.48 0.40
CA PRO A 81 4.47 -7.43 0.18
C PRO A 81 4.69 -6.63 -1.11
N GLY A 82 5.92 -6.32 -1.47
CA GLY A 82 6.29 -5.60 -2.69
C GLY A 82 5.96 -6.35 -3.99
N THR A 83 5.79 -7.68 -3.93
CA THR A 83 5.45 -8.53 -5.07
C THR A 83 3.99 -9.01 -5.04
N SER A 84 3.13 -8.38 -4.23
CA SER A 84 1.74 -8.79 -4.05
C SER A 84 0.85 -8.51 -5.27
N PHE A 85 1.10 -7.41 -5.99
CA PHE A 85 0.36 -7.10 -7.21
C PHE A 85 0.65 -8.13 -8.31
N GLU A 86 1.93 -8.43 -8.56
CA GLU A 86 2.33 -9.49 -9.51
C GLU A 86 1.71 -10.84 -9.13
N PHE A 87 1.71 -11.18 -7.84
CA PHE A 87 1.09 -12.40 -7.34
C PHE A 87 -0.42 -12.44 -7.60
N ALA A 88 -1.14 -11.37 -7.27
CA ALA A 88 -2.58 -11.29 -7.47
C ALA A 88 -2.95 -11.35 -8.96
N ILE A 89 -2.26 -10.61 -9.82
CA ILE A 89 -2.48 -10.64 -11.28
C ILE A 89 -2.20 -12.03 -11.86
N SER A 90 -1.15 -12.72 -11.38
CA SER A 90 -0.86 -14.09 -11.77
C SER A 90 -1.99 -15.07 -11.39
N LEU A 91 -2.62 -14.87 -10.23
CA LEU A 91 -3.79 -15.67 -9.84
C LEU A 91 -5.04 -15.32 -10.65
N VAL A 92 -5.25 -14.03 -10.97
CA VAL A 92 -6.36 -13.60 -11.85
C VAL A 92 -6.21 -14.23 -13.23
N SER A 93 -5.01 -14.25 -13.82
CA SER A 93 -4.75 -14.93 -15.11
C SER A 93 -5.12 -16.41 -15.04
N GLN A 94 -4.71 -17.12 -13.98
CA GLN A 94 -5.01 -18.54 -13.83
C GLN A 94 -6.50 -18.84 -13.59
N LEU A 95 -7.24 -17.92 -12.97
CA LEU A 95 -8.66 -18.11 -12.62
C LEU A 95 -9.62 -17.62 -13.70
N TYR A 96 -9.28 -16.53 -14.40
CA TYR A 96 -10.16 -15.80 -15.30
C TYR A 96 -9.59 -15.58 -16.71
N GLY A 97 -8.34 -15.99 -16.95
CA GLY A 97 -7.64 -15.83 -18.22
C GLY A 97 -6.85 -14.52 -18.35
N GLU A 98 -5.97 -14.48 -19.35
CA GLU A 98 -5.03 -13.38 -19.59
C GLU A 98 -5.72 -12.02 -19.86
N THR A 99 -6.87 -12.03 -20.53
CA THR A 99 -7.63 -10.81 -20.82
C THR A 99 -8.07 -10.12 -19.52
N ALA A 100 -8.67 -10.87 -18.60
CA ALA A 100 -9.09 -10.34 -17.30
C ALA A 100 -7.89 -9.84 -16.47
N ALA A 101 -6.77 -10.58 -16.50
CA ALA A 101 -5.55 -10.16 -15.82
C ALA A 101 -5.01 -8.84 -16.36
N LYS A 102 -5.05 -8.64 -17.68
CA LYS A 102 -4.64 -7.39 -18.33
C LYS A 102 -5.54 -6.22 -17.94
N GLU A 103 -6.87 -6.41 -17.98
CA GLU A 103 -7.83 -5.36 -17.59
C GLU A 103 -7.62 -4.90 -16.14
N ILE A 104 -7.42 -5.84 -15.21
CA ILE A 104 -7.13 -5.52 -13.81
C ILE A 104 -5.80 -4.79 -13.67
N LYS A 105 -4.76 -5.24 -14.35
CA LYS A 105 -3.44 -4.61 -14.32
C LYS A 105 -3.49 -3.15 -14.79
N ASP A 106 -4.18 -2.91 -15.91
CA ASP A 106 -4.36 -1.57 -16.48
C ASP A 106 -5.18 -0.68 -15.52
N SER A 107 -6.25 -1.22 -14.93
CA SER A 107 -7.07 -0.51 -13.94
C SER A 107 -6.30 -0.13 -12.67
N LEU A 108 -5.39 -0.98 -12.21
CA LEU A 108 -4.55 -0.74 -11.04
C LEU A 108 -3.35 0.19 -11.33
N LEU A 109 -3.12 0.54 -12.60
CA LEU A 109 -1.97 1.30 -13.10
C LEU A 109 -0.63 0.62 -12.80
N VAL A 110 -0.60 -0.72 -12.84
CA VAL A 110 0.62 -1.51 -12.62
C VAL A 110 1.48 -1.50 -13.89
N ASN A 111 2.59 -0.78 -13.85
CA ASN A 111 3.51 -0.67 -14.99
C ASN A 111 4.51 -1.84 -15.05
N ASP A 112 4.70 -2.41 -16.25
CA ASP A 112 5.73 -3.43 -16.50
C ASP A 112 7.17 -2.91 -16.42
N SER A 113 7.36 -1.60 -16.57
CA SER A 113 8.68 -0.99 -16.64
C SER A 113 9.35 -0.80 -15.28
N GLY A 114 8.68 -1.08 -14.16
CA GLY A 114 9.20 -0.80 -12.82
C GLY A 114 9.49 0.69 -12.58
N SER A 115 8.81 1.59 -13.31
CA SER A 115 9.07 3.04 -13.19
C SER A 115 8.52 3.60 -11.88
N HIS A 116 9.42 3.74 -10.90
CA HIS A 116 9.17 4.37 -9.59
C HIS A 116 9.34 5.89 -9.63
N LYS A 117 8.91 6.54 -10.73
CA LYS A 117 9.22 7.96 -10.99
C LYS A 117 8.60 8.86 -9.90
N LYS A 118 9.46 9.37 -9.01
CA LYS A 118 9.15 10.44 -8.05
C LYS A 118 9.67 11.77 -8.60
N GLU A 119 8.85 12.80 -8.56
CA GLU A 119 9.28 14.18 -8.84
C GLU A 119 9.11 15.06 -7.60
N GLU A 120 10.09 15.92 -7.35
CA GLU A 120 10.12 16.81 -6.19
C GLU A 120 10.38 18.25 -6.61
N PHE A 121 9.55 19.16 -6.10
CA PHE A 121 9.56 20.58 -6.40
C PHE A 121 9.57 21.36 -5.09
N ASN A 122 10.11 22.58 -5.13
CA ASN A 122 10.16 23.47 -3.98
C ASN A 122 10.70 22.75 -2.72
N GLU A 123 11.85 22.10 -2.86
CA GLU A 123 12.39 21.18 -1.86
C GLU A 123 12.53 21.86 -0.49
N VAL A 124 11.97 21.20 0.53
CA VAL A 124 12.11 21.59 1.94
C VAL A 124 12.37 20.35 2.81
N GLN A 125 13.03 20.55 3.94
CA GLN A 125 13.27 19.48 4.91
C GLN A 125 11.98 19.15 5.68
N TRP A 126 11.72 17.85 5.87
CA TRP A 126 10.61 17.34 6.69
C TRP A 126 11.10 16.72 8.00
N SER A 127 12.39 16.85 8.33
CA SER A 127 12.97 16.30 9.55
C SER A 127 12.28 16.85 10.80
N LEU A 128 11.89 15.95 11.69
CA LEU A 128 11.27 16.26 12.99
C LEU A 128 12.19 15.78 14.12
N ASP A 129 12.15 16.48 15.25
CA ASP A 129 12.92 16.15 16.47
C ASP A 129 12.22 15.12 17.37
N HIS A 130 11.05 14.64 16.96
CA HIS A 130 10.23 13.68 17.68
C HIS A 130 9.69 12.60 16.74
N THR A 131 8.98 11.61 17.31
CA THR A 131 8.36 10.55 16.52
C THR A 131 7.20 11.13 15.69
N PRO A 132 7.23 11.05 14.35
CA PRO A 132 6.21 11.67 13.50
C PRO A 132 4.80 11.17 13.83
N GLN A 133 3.87 12.09 14.07
CA GLN A 133 2.46 11.84 14.27
C GLN A 133 1.70 11.98 12.94
N VAL A 134 1.11 10.89 12.48
CA VAL A 134 0.42 10.81 11.18
C VAL A 134 -1.05 10.50 11.38
N LEU A 135 -1.92 11.30 10.78
CA LEU A 135 -3.34 11.03 10.69
C LEU A 135 -3.70 10.46 9.32
N LEU A 136 -4.37 9.31 9.33
CA LEU A 136 -5.03 8.74 8.16
C LEU A 136 -6.54 8.70 8.41
N PRO A 137 -7.31 9.73 7.99
CA PRO A 137 -8.75 9.71 8.10
C PRO A 137 -9.33 8.74 7.06
N VAL A 138 -10.29 7.92 7.49
CA VAL A 138 -10.91 6.88 6.65
C VAL A 138 -12.42 7.00 6.66
N ALA A 139 -13.05 6.56 5.58
CA ALA A 139 -14.50 6.59 5.38
C ALA A 139 -14.97 5.34 4.63
N ASN A 140 -16.27 5.10 4.62
CA ASN A 140 -16.86 4.09 3.74
C ASN A 140 -16.56 4.43 2.27
N GLY A 141 -16.13 3.44 1.51
CA GLY A 141 -15.73 3.58 0.11
C GLY A 141 -14.33 4.14 -0.11
N CYS A 142 -13.52 4.32 0.96
CA CYS A 142 -12.08 4.55 0.79
C CYS A 142 -11.40 3.32 0.20
N GLU A 143 -10.27 3.54 -0.47
CA GLU A 143 -9.51 2.47 -1.09
C GLU A 143 -8.67 1.68 -0.08
N GLY A 144 -8.89 0.37 -0.02
CA GLY A 144 -8.29 -0.49 1.01
C GLY A 144 -6.77 -0.63 0.86
N ILE A 145 -6.30 -0.68 -0.39
CA ILE A 145 -4.85 -0.80 -0.68
C ILE A 145 -4.09 0.43 -0.21
N ASP A 146 -4.62 1.64 -0.49
CA ASP A 146 -4.04 2.91 -0.04
C ASP A 146 -3.91 2.93 1.48
N ILE A 147 -4.98 2.53 2.19
CA ILE A 147 -5.02 2.52 3.65
C ILE A 147 -3.99 1.56 4.21
N VAL A 148 -4.07 0.27 3.85
CA VAL A 148 -3.27 -0.78 4.49
C VAL A 148 -1.78 -0.63 4.17
N THR A 149 -1.45 -0.31 2.91
CA THR A 149 -0.05 -0.15 2.47
C THR A 149 0.61 1.03 3.18
N THR A 150 -0.08 2.18 3.26
CA THR A 150 0.46 3.37 3.91
C THR A 150 0.68 3.14 5.41
N ILE A 151 -0.30 2.53 6.10
CA ILE A 151 -0.17 2.20 7.52
C ILE A 151 1.01 1.27 7.77
N ASP A 152 1.13 0.19 7.01
CA ASP A 152 2.18 -0.82 7.20
C ASP A 152 3.58 -0.21 7.00
N ILE A 153 3.78 0.55 5.92
CA ILE A 153 5.07 1.20 5.61
C ILE A 153 5.47 2.21 6.69
N LEU A 154 4.56 3.11 7.08
CA LEU A 154 4.87 4.15 8.05
C LEU A 154 5.11 3.58 9.45
N ARG A 155 4.34 2.56 9.86
CA ARG A 155 4.57 1.87 11.16
C ARG A 155 5.87 1.07 11.16
N ARG A 156 6.27 0.45 10.03
CA ARG A 156 7.61 -0.17 9.88
C ARG A 156 8.75 0.84 10.05
N ALA A 157 8.55 2.05 9.54
CA ALA A 157 9.48 3.17 9.72
C ALA A 157 9.47 3.77 11.13
N LYS A 158 8.56 3.32 12.02
CA LYS A 158 8.36 3.78 13.41
C LYS A 158 7.62 5.12 13.54
N ALA A 159 6.87 5.54 12.52
CA ALA A 159 5.91 6.64 12.68
C ALA A 159 4.71 6.21 13.55
N SER A 160 4.14 7.16 14.28
CA SER A 160 2.89 7.00 15.03
C SER A 160 1.72 7.29 14.11
N VAL A 161 1.04 6.24 13.63
CA VAL A 161 -0.08 6.37 12.68
C VAL A 161 -1.40 6.15 13.40
N VAL A 162 -2.26 7.18 13.39
CA VAL A 162 -3.64 7.14 13.87
C VAL A 162 -4.59 7.01 12.67
N VAL A 163 -5.32 5.89 12.63
CA VAL A 163 -6.41 5.69 11.66
C VAL A 163 -7.71 6.17 12.28
N ALA A 164 -8.35 7.16 11.65
CA ALA A 164 -9.51 7.82 12.23
C ALA A 164 -10.73 7.75 11.31
N SER A 165 -11.79 7.05 11.74
CA SER A 165 -13.02 6.96 10.98
C SER A 165 -13.82 8.26 11.04
N VAL A 166 -14.22 8.80 9.88
CA VAL A 166 -15.16 9.94 9.80
C VAL A 166 -16.63 9.49 9.88
N GLU A 167 -16.87 8.19 9.96
CA GLU A 167 -18.20 7.60 10.11
C GLU A 167 -18.66 7.66 11.58
N LYS A 168 -19.85 7.10 11.85
CA LYS A 168 -20.37 6.95 13.22
C LYS A 168 -19.71 5.81 14.00
N SER A 169 -18.95 4.94 13.33
CA SER A 169 -18.29 3.78 13.92
C SER A 169 -16.85 3.67 13.44
N THR A 170 -16.00 2.97 14.19
CA THR A 170 -14.62 2.70 13.78
C THR A 170 -14.53 1.69 12.65
N GLN A 171 -15.56 0.87 12.44
CA GLN A 171 -15.62 -0.04 11.30
C GLN A 171 -16.02 0.72 10.03
N ILE A 172 -15.29 0.49 8.94
CA ILE A 172 -15.61 1.00 7.61
C ILE A 172 -15.62 -0.14 6.58
N LEU A 173 -16.41 0.04 5.53
CA LEU A 173 -16.43 -0.80 4.33
C LEU A 173 -15.66 -0.08 3.22
N ALA A 174 -14.49 -0.60 2.85
CA ALA A 174 -13.67 -0.07 1.75
C ALA A 174 -14.34 -0.29 0.37
N SER A 175 -13.82 0.37 -0.66
CA SER A 175 -14.35 0.36 -2.05
C SER A 175 -14.60 -1.04 -2.61
N GLN A 176 -13.72 -2.00 -2.31
CA GLN A 176 -13.79 -3.40 -2.77
C GLN A 176 -14.38 -4.35 -1.71
N GLY A 177 -15.16 -3.84 -0.76
CA GLY A 177 -15.86 -4.66 0.24
C GLY A 177 -14.98 -5.15 1.41
N ILE A 178 -13.73 -4.70 1.50
CA ILE A 178 -12.85 -5.01 2.63
C ILE A 178 -13.37 -4.26 3.87
N ILE A 179 -13.62 -4.98 4.96
CA ILE A 179 -13.97 -4.37 6.25
C ILE A 179 -12.67 -4.03 6.99
N LEU A 180 -12.50 -2.75 7.33
CA LEU A 180 -11.38 -2.25 8.12
C LEU A 180 -11.90 -1.65 9.42
N VAL A 181 -11.11 -1.78 10.50
CA VAL A 181 -11.41 -1.17 11.80
C VAL A 181 -10.37 -0.10 12.09
N ALA A 182 -10.81 1.15 12.14
CA ALA A 182 -10.01 2.30 12.51
C ALA A 182 -9.65 2.28 14.01
N ASP A 183 -8.58 2.97 14.39
CA ASP A 183 -8.14 3.06 15.79
C ASP A 183 -9.14 3.86 16.63
N LYS A 184 -9.73 4.93 16.06
CA LYS A 184 -10.72 5.78 16.74
C LYS A 184 -11.63 6.54 15.76
N LEU A 185 -12.62 7.25 16.30
CA LEU A 185 -13.43 8.20 15.53
C LEU A 185 -12.68 9.53 15.31
N ILE A 186 -13.00 10.24 14.23
CA ILE A 186 -12.34 11.49 13.87
C ILE A 186 -12.47 12.57 14.94
N ASN A 187 -13.55 12.59 15.71
CA ASN A 187 -13.74 13.56 16.79
C ASN A 187 -12.67 13.40 17.89
N ALA A 188 -12.39 12.16 18.30
CA ALA A 188 -11.34 11.87 19.28
C ALA A 188 -9.94 12.05 18.69
N ALA A 189 -9.77 11.85 17.38
CA ALA A 189 -8.51 12.12 16.71
C ALA A 189 -8.20 13.61 16.59
N ALA A 190 -9.22 14.48 16.61
CA ALA A 190 -9.06 15.92 16.45
C ALA A 190 -8.53 16.66 17.69
N GLU A 191 -8.29 15.94 18.80
CA GLU A 191 -7.80 16.51 20.06
C GLU A 191 -6.28 16.76 20.08
N ILE A 192 -5.55 16.27 19.08
CA ILE A 192 -4.09 16.45 18.97
C ILE A 192 -3.69 17.00 17.60
N THR A 193 -2.49 17.57 17.53
CA THR A 193 -1.89 18.03 16.27
C THR A 193 -1.08 16.91 15.62
N TYR A 194 -1.10 16.86 14.29
CA TYR A 194 -0.36 15.89 13.50
C TYR A 194 0.67 16.58 12.61
N ASP A 195 1.82 15.95 12.42
CA ASP A 195 2.86 16.42 11.49
C ASP A 195 2.44 16.21 10.04
N LEU A 196 1.68 15.13 9.81
CA LEU A 196 1.24 14.69 8.50
C LEU A 196 -0.22 14.22 8.51
N ILE A 197 -1.03 14.72 7.59
CA ILE A 197 -2.37 14.18 7.27
C ILE A 197 -2.37 13.61 5.86
N ILE A 198 -2.73 12.33 5.69
CA ILE A 198 -2.78 11.66 4.38
C ILE A 198 -4.22 11.27 4.06
N LEU A 199 -4.75 11.67 2.92
CA LEU A 199 -6.10 11.31 2.49
C LEU A 199 -6.04 10.08 1.55
N PRO A 200 -6.53 8.90 1.96
CA PRO A 200 -6.57 7.73 1.08
C PRO A 200 -7.55 7.95 -0.07
N GLY A 201 -7.36 7.26 -1.20
CA GLY A 201 -8.23 7.32 -2.36
C GLY A 201 -9.58 6.62 -2.18
N GLY A 202 -10.20 6.30 -3.32
CA GLY A 202 -11.55 5.74 -3.41
C GLY A 202 -12.59 6.84 -3.57
N VAL A 203 -13.28 6.89 -4.71
CA VAL A 203 -14.19 7.99 -5.09
C VAL A 203 -15.28 8.21 -4.03
N GLY A 204 -15.94 7.13 -3.60
CA GLY A 204 -16.97 7.19 -2.57
C GLY A 204 -16.43 7.62 -1.20
N GLY A 205 -15.22 7.17 -0.85
CA GLY A 205 -14.53 7.57 0.37
C GLY A 205 -14.15 9.04 0.35
N ALA A 206 -13.56 9.51 -0.75
CA ALA A 206 -13.14 10.89 -0.93
C ALA A 206 -14.30 11.89 -0.79
N GLU A 207 -15.47 11.57 -1.36
CA GLU A 207 -16.67 12.39 -1.20
C GLU A 207 -17.16 12.45 0.26
N ARG A 208 -17.06 11.35 1.01
CA ARG A 208 -17.40 11.33 2.45
C ARG A 208 -16.39 12.09 3.29
N LEU A 209 -15.10 11.89 3.04
CA LEU A 209 -14.02 12.64 3.68
C LEU A 209 -14.20 14.15 3.46
N HIS A 210 -14.49 14.58 2.23
CA HIS A 210 -14.73 15.99 1.89
C HIS A 210 -15.89 16.60 2.70
N LYS A 211 -16.95 15.82 2.98
CA LYS A 211 -18.13 16.27 3.73
C LYS A 211 -17.87 16.40 5.24
N SER A 212 -16.84 15.74 5.79
CA SER A 212 -16.51 15.80 7.21
C SER A 212 -16.06 17.21 7.63
N ARG A 213 -16.87 17.88 8.45
CA ARG A 213 -16.56 19.21 9.01
C ARG A 213 -15.28 19.20 9.85
N VAL A 214 -15.08 18.12 10.62
CA VAL A 214 -13.90 17.94 11.48
C VAL A 214 -12.65 17.81 10.62
N LEU A 215 -12.68 16.98 9.57
CA LEU A 215 -11.51 16.83 8.70
C LEU A 215 -11.18 18.12 7.95
N ARG A 216 -12.18 18.86 7.45
CA ARG A 216 -11.95 20.17 6.82
C ARG A 216 -11.27 21.15 7.77
N LYS A 217 -11.69 21.18 9.05
CA LYS A 217 -11.04 21.99 10.08
C LYS A 217 -9.58 21.59 10.25
N LEU A 218 -9.31 20.29 10.41
CA LEU A 218 -7.95 19.76 10.59
C LEU A 218 -7.04 20.09 9.38
N LEU A 219 -7.53 19.93 8.15
CA LEU A 219 -6.77 20.27 6.94
C LEU A 219 -6.43 21.76 6.85
N LYS A 220 -7.39 22.63 7.21
CA LYS A 220 -7.16 24.07 7.27
C LYS A 220 -6.10 24.43 8.32
N GLU A 221 -6.17 23.81 9.50
CA GLU A 221 -5.17 23.97 10.56
C GLU A 221 -3.80 23.45 10.14
N GLN A 222 -3.76 22.35 9.38
CA GLN A 222 -2.54 21.79 8.79
C GLN A 222 -1.87 22.78 7.84
N GLN A 223 -2.66 23.41 6.95
CA GLN A 223 -2.17 24.42 6.03
C GLN A 223 -1.67 25.68 6.76
N ILE A 224 -2.47 26.24 7.68
CA ILE A 224 -2.11 27.45 8.45
C ILE A 224 -0.85 27.21 9.27
N GLY A 225 -0.73 26.04 9.89
CA GLY A 225 0.46 25.65 10.64
C GLY A 225 1.67 25.31 9.76
N GLY A 226 1.53 25.37 8.44
CA GLY A 226 2.59 24.99 7.50
C GLY A 226 3.08 23.57 7.71
N ARG A 227 2.21 22.63 8.04
CA ARG A 227 2.55 21.21 8.26
C ARG A 227 2.27 20.38 7.01
N ILE A 228 2.69 19.13 7.03
CA ILE A 228 2.69 18.27 5.86
C ILE A 228 1.28 17.72 5.65
N PHE A 229 0.83 17.66 4.41
CA PHE A 229 -0.40 16.95 4.05
C PHE A 229 -0.26 16.32 2.67
N GLY A 230 -1.07 15.30 2.41
CA GLY A 230 -1.06 14.64 1.13
C GLY A 230 -2.35 13.92 0.82
N ALA A 231 -2.49 13.52 -0.43
CA ALA A 231 -3.65 12.77 -0.87
C ALA A 231 -3.27 11.73 -1.92
N MET A 232 -3.99 10.63 -1.89
CA MET A 232 -3.81 9.52 -2.81
C MET A 232 -4.97 9.46 -3.79
N CYS A 233 -4.67 9.14 -5.05
CA CYS A 233 -5.66 8.84 -6.07
C CYS A 233 -6.75 9.94 -6.16
N SER A 234 -8.03 9.58 -5.96
CA SER A 234 -9.18 10.48 -6.04
C SER A 234 -9.23 11.56 -4.96
N SER A 235 -8.50 11.40 -3.85
CA SER A 235 -8.54 12.37 -2.74
C SER A 235 -7.76 13.65 -3.03
N SER A 236 -6.95 13.69 -4.10
CA SER A 236 -6.35 14.94 -4.58
C SER A 236 -7.41 15.99 -4.95
N ALA A 237 -8.61 15.57 -5.37
CA ALA A 237 -9.74 16.46 -5.59
C ALA A 237 -10.21 17.17 -4.31
N ILE A 238 -10.04 16.55 -3.12
CA ILE A 238 -10.36 17.18 -1.84
C ILE A 238 -9.42 18.36 -1.59
N LEU A 239 -8.13 18.16 -1.81
CA LEU A 239 -7.13 19.20 -1.66
C LEU A 239 -7.37 20.34 -2.67
N GLN A 240 -7.69 19.99 -3.92
CA GLN A 240 -8.03 20.97 -4.95
C GLN A 240 -9.25 21.82 -4.55
N ARG A 241 -10.38 21.19 -4.20
CA ARG A 241 -11.64 21.88 -3.85
C ARG A 241 -11.51 22.77 -2.61
N GLN A 242 -10.55 22.48 -1.73
CA GLN A 242 -10.25 23.30 -0.55
C GLN A 242 -9.19 24.38 -0.81
N GLY A 243 -8.69 24.52 -2.05
CA GLY A 243 -7.65 25.49 -2.39
C GLY A 243 -6.26 25.13 -1.86
N LEU A 244 -6.08 23.92 -1.35
CA LEU A 244 -4.82 23.44 -0.76
C LEU A 244 -3.75 23.12 -1.81
N LEU A 245 -4.16 23.00 -3.08
CA LEU A 245 -3.25 22.81 -4.22
C LEU A 245 -3.00 24.10 -5.03
N LYS A 246 -3.45 25.26 -4.55
CA LYS A 246 -3.17 26.53 -5.23
C LYS A 246 -1.66 26.75 -5.31
N ASP A 247 -1.17 27.00 -6.52
CA ASP A 247 0.26 27.19 -6.83
C ASP A 247 1.15 25.97 -6.48
N LYS A 248 0.54 24.78 -6.32
CA LYS A 248 1.25 23.52 -6.03
C LYS A 248 1.17 22.56 -7.19
N LYS A 249 2.25 21.82 -7.40
CA LYS A 249 2.32 20.68 -8.31
C LYS A 249 1.83 19.40 -7.62
N ALA A 250 1.07 18.58 -8.34
CA ALA A 250 0.56 17.31 -7.85
C ALA A 250 0.40 16.30 -8.99
N THR A 251 0.24 15.01 -8.66
CA THR A 251 -0.19 13.96 -9.59
C THR A 251 -1.47 13.32 -9.07
N ALA A 252 -2.27 12.77 -9.97
CA ALA A 252 -3.52 12.06 -9.68
C ALA A 252 -3.91 11.19 -10.89
N PRO A 253 -4.86 10.25 -10.76
CA PRO A 253 -5.46 9.59 -11.89
C PRO A 253 -6.08 10.61 -12.85
N GLU A 254 -6.19 10.23 -14.12
CA GLU A 254 -6.83 11.07 -15.13
C GLU A 254 -8.23 11.49 -14.69
N SER A 255 -8.65 12.71 -15.05
CA SER A 255 -9.94 13.35 -14.70
C SER A 255 -10.18 13.71 -13.23
N VAL A 256 -9.29 13.37 -12.30
CA VAL A 256 -9.47 13.71 -10.86
C VAL A 256 -9.24 15.20 -10.59
N LEU A 257 -8.22 15.78 -11.22
CA LEU A 257 -7.86 17.19 -11.07
C LEU A 257 -8.32 18.00 -12.30
N SER A 258 -8.82 19.21 -12.08
CA SER A 258 -9.20 20.08 -13.20
C SER A 258 -7.96 20.57 -13.97
N LYS A 259 -8.17 21.01 -15.22
CA LYS A 259 -7.13 21.53 -16.12
C LYS A 259 -6.39 22.78 -15.59
N GLU A 260 -6.97 23.46 -14.60
CA GLU A 260 -6.36 24.62 -13.95
C GLU A 260 -5.31 24.22 -12.90
N SER A 261 -5.20 22.93 -12.57
CA SER A 261 -4.19 22.42 -11.64
C SER A 261 -2.85 22.21 -12.34
N ASN A 262 -1.74 22.45 -11.63
CA ASN A 262 -0.40 22.14 -12.10
C ASN A 262 -0.13 20.63 -11.99
N VAL A 263 -0.78 19.82 -12.83
CA VAL A 263 -0.60 18.37 -12.84
C VAL A 263 0.76 18.01 -13.46
N VAL A 264 1.48 17.09 -12.82
CA VAL A 264 2.76 16.55 -13.33
C VAL A 264 2.51 15.19 -13.95
N ASP A 265 2.58 15.14 -15.27
CA ASP A 265 2.34 13.91 -16.03
C ASP A 265 3.48 12.90 -15.91
N GLY A 266 3.11 11.61 -15.86
CA GLY A 266 4.05 10.48 -15.83
C GLY A 266 4.72 10.22 -14.48
N ALA A 267 4.67 11.14 -13.51
CA ALA A 267 5.14 10.91 -12.15
C ALA A 267 4.15 10.05 -11.34
N GLN A 268 4.67 9.02 -10.68
CA GLN A 268 3.91 8.15 -9.78
C GLN A 268 3.67 8.80 -8.42
N VAL A 269 4.63 9.59 -7.97
CA VAL A 269 4.60 10.38 -6.73
C VAL A 269 5.14 11.78 -7.05
N VAL A 270 4.44 12.80 -6.56
CA VAL A 270 4.88 14.20 -6.66
C VAL A 270 4.94 14.78 -5.26
N ILE A 271 6.06 15.44 -4.94
CA ILE A 271 6.23 16.25 -3.74
C ILE A 271 6.40 17.71 -4.18
N ASP A 272 5.63 18.62 -3.60
CA ASP A 272 5.81 20.07 -3.74
C ASP A 272 5.86 20.71 -2.36
N GLY A 273 7.08 20.99 -1.89
CA GLY A 273 7.31 21.48 -0.53
C GLY A 273 6.78 20.51 0.53
N LYS A 274 5.64 20.86 1.14
CA LYS A 274 4.98 20.08 2.21
C LYS A 274 3.72 19.35 1.74
N VAL A 275 3.49 19.32 0.42
CA VAL A 275 2.38 18.58 -0.20
C VAL A 275 2.93 17.36 -0.91
N ILE A 276 2.29 16.21 -0.72
CA ILE A 276 2.62 14.98 -1.45
C ILE A 276 1.36 14.34 -2.05
N ALA A 277 1.46 13.87 -3.28
CA ALA A 277 0.38 13.16 -3.95
C ALA A 277 0.90 11.97 -4.75
N ASN A 278 0.06 10.95 -4.92
CA ASN A 278 0.36 9.82 -5.81
C ASN A 278 -0.69 9.63 -6.90
N LYS A 279 -0.26 8.98 -7.99
CA LYS A 279 -1.07 8.79 -9.18
C LYS A 279 -2.11 7.68 -9.05
N GLY A 280 -1.82 6.59 -8.34
CA GLY A 280 -2.72 5.43 -8.34
C GLY A 280 -2.31 4.32 -7.38
N LEU A 281 -3.03 3.19 -7.46
CA LEU A 281 -2.94 2.13 -6.46
C LEU A 281 -1.60 1.40 -6.51
N ALA A 282 -1.07 1.16 -7.70
CA ALA A 282 0.25 0.56 -7.88
C ALA A 282 1.37 1.39 -7.23
N SER A 283 1.20 2.71 -7.09
CA SER A 283 2.21 3.60 -6.49
C SER A 283 1.99 3.89 -5.00
N ALA A 284 1.12 3.14 -4.32
CA ALA A 284 0.92 3.28 -2.87
C ALA A 284 2.21 2.98 -2.08
N THR A 285 2.98 1.98 -2.51
CA THR A 285 4.28 1.64 -1.89
C THR A 285 5.30 2.76 -2.11
N ASP A 286 5.40 3.28 -3.34
CA ASP A 286 6.26 4.42 -3.66
C ASP A 286 5.92 5.65 -2.82
N PHE A 287 4.63 5.94 -2.67
CA PHE A 287 4.14 7.05 -1.85
C PHE A 287 4.56 6.90 -0.38
N GLY A 288 4.34 5.73 0.22
CA GLY A 288 4.76 5.44 1.58
C GLY A 288 6.28 5.57 1.76
N LEU A 289 7.07 5.02 0.83
CA LEU A 289 8.54 5.08 0.89
C LEU A 289 9.09 6.49 0.64
N ALA A 290 8.41 7.31 -0.18
CA ALA A 290 8.74 8.72 -0.35
C ALA A 290 8.55 9.50 0.95
N ILE A 291 7.44 9.28 1.67
CA ILE A 291 7.20 9.86 3.00
C ILE A 291 8.29 9.43 3.98
N VAL A 292 8.62 8.13 4.02
CA VAL A 292 9.68 7.61 4.90
C VAL A 292 11.02 8.26 4.56
N GLY A 293 11.33 8.43 3.28
CA GLY A 293 12.55 9.11 2.83
C GLY A 293 12.63 10.56 3.32
N LYS A 294 11.52 11.30 3.28
CA LYS A 294 11.46 12.69 3.74
C LYS A 294 11.53 12.82 5.27
N LEU A 295 10.84 11.95 6.01
CA LEU A 295 10.76 12.04 7.47
C LEU A 295 11.97 11.42 8.19
N PHE A 296 12.53 10.34 7.65
CA PHE A 296 13.55 9.53 8.33
C PHE A 296 14.83 9.31 7.51
N GLY A 297 14.90 9.83 6.28
CA GLY A 297 16.04 9.67 5.38
C GLY A 297 16.02 8.38 4.55
N HIS A 298 16.81 8.39 3.46
CA HIS A 298 16.89 7.29 2.49
C HIS A 298 17.35 5.95 3.08
N SER A 299 18.18 5.96 4.13
CA SER A 299 18.61 4.72 4.80
C SER A 299 17.42 3.97 5.42
N ARG A 300 16.53 4.69 6.11
CA ARG A 300 15.31 4.11 6.68
C ARG A 300 14.37 3.61 5.59
N ALA A 301 14.17 4.41 4.54
CA ALA A 301 13.31 4.04 3.41
C ALA A 301 13.80 2.76 2.73
N ARG A 302 15.11 2.64 2.47
CA ARG A 302 15.72 1.45 1.89
C ARG A 302 15.53 0.21 2.77
N SER A 303 15.78 0.33 4.08
CA SER A 303 15.59 -0.78 5.01
C SER A 303 14.13 -1.27 5.04
N VAL A 304 13.16 -0.35 4.98
CA VAL A 304 11.74 -0.71 4.89
C VAL A 304 11.45 -1.39 3.55
N ALA A 305 11.92 -0.86 2.43
CA ALA A 305 11.71 -1.42 1.10
C ALA A 305 12.29 -2.84 0.96
N GLU A 306 13.51 -3.08 1.46
CA GLU A 306 14.13 -4.41 1.50
C GLU A 306 13.27 -5.42 2.25
N GLY A 307 12.73 -5.03 3.41
CA GLY A 307 11.82 -5.87 4.19
C GLY A 307 10.45 -6.12 3.55
N LEU A 308 10.08 -5.32 2.53
CA LEU A 308 8.89 -5.53 1.71
C LEU A 308 9.21 -6.36 0.46
N VAL A 309 10.50 -6.57 0.12
CA VAL A 309 10.93 -7.08 -1.19
C VAL A 309 10.47 -6.15 -2.31
N PHE A 310 10.71 -4.85 -2.12
CA PHE A 310 10.40 -3.79 -3.08
C PHE A 310 11.68 -3.08 -3.50
N GLU A 311 11.81 -2.76 -4.77
CA GLU A 311 12.98 -2.03 -5.28
C GLU A 311 12.93 -0.57 -4.81
N TYR A 312 14.05 -0.07 -4.29
CA TYR A 312 14.19 1.32 -3.89
C TYR A 312 15.37 1.95 -4.64
N PRO A 313 15.17 3.05 -5.37
CA PRO A 313 16.23 3.67 -6.16
C PRO A 313 17.46 3.99 -5.31
N ARG A 314 18.64 3.82 -5.92
CA ARG A 314 19.87 4.38 -5.37
C ARG A 314 19.82 5.88 -5.61
N ALA A 315 19.73 6.64 -4.51
CA ALA A 315 19.86 8.09 -4.51
C ALA A 315 21.25 8.50 -5.00
#